data_AF-A0A6L2PWW5-F1
#
_entry.id   AF-A0A6L2PWW5-F1
#
_cell.length_a   1.000
_cell.length_b   1.000
_cell.length_c   1.000
_cell.angle_alpha   90.00
_cell.angle_beta   90.00
_cell.angle_gamma   90.00
#
_symmetry.space_group_name_H-M   'P 1'
#
loop_
_entity.id
_entity.type
_entity.pdbx_description
1 polymer ?
#
loop_
_entity_poly.entity_id
_entity_poly.type
_entity_poly.pdbx_seq_one_letter_code
_entity_poly.pdbx_strand_id
1 'polypeptide(L)'
;MSYVGQDCWKIPPVLVQMYGTKVKSLDLSFNCLTTLSGVEKFSSLEELVLDNNRLSDNIFVPQLPNLQILSLNKNNVSHVKCVL
;
A
#
# COMPACT_ATOMS: atom_id res chain seq x y z
N MET A 1 8.82 5.18 5.82
CA MET A 1 8.14 4.71 7.04
C MET A 1 7.87 3.24 6.87
N SER A 2 8.17 2.42 7.88
CA SER A 2 7.98 0.97 7.81
C SER A 2 6.94 0.55 8.84
N TYR A 3 6.03 -0.33 8.42
CA TYR A 3 4.98 -0.94 9.23
C TYR A 3 4.84 -2.41 8.81
N VAL A 4 5.90 -3.18 9.07
CA VAL A 4 6.11 -4.55 8.59
C VAL A 4 5.78 -5.56 9.70
N GLY A 5 5.20 -6.71 9.35
CA GLY A 5 5.05 -7.83 10.31
C GLY A 5 4.02 -7.61 11.41
N GLN A 6 2.95 -6.86 11.15
CA GLN A 6 1.94 -6.47 12.16
C GLN A 6 0.64 -7.27 12.04
N ASP A 7 0.62 -8.29 11.17
CA ASP A 7 -0.56 -9.13 10.87
C ASP A 7 -1.82 -8.32 10.50
N CYS A 8 -1.67 -7.08 10.05
CA CYS A 8 -2.80 -6.23 9.73
C CYS A 8 -3.43 -6.64 8.38
N TRP A 9 -4.76 -6.60 8.31
CA TRP A 9 -5.51 -6.95 7.09
C TRP A 9 -5.96 -5.73 6.28
N LYS A 10 -5.78 -4.53 6.85
CA LYS A 10 -5.99 -3.22 6.21
C LYS A 10 -4.99 -2.21 6.77
N ILE A 11 -4.79 -1.11 6.04
CA ILE A 11 -3.95 0.01 6.51
C ILE A 11 -4.57 0.61 7.78
N PRO A 12 -3.86 0.64 8.92
CA PRO A 12 -4.38 1.23 10.14
C PRO A 12 -4.64 2.74 9.97
N PRO A 13 -5.83 3.26 10.36
CA PRO A 13 -6.15 4.68 10.21
C PRO A 13 -5.17 5.64 10.90
N VAL A 14 -4.55 5.19 11.99
CA VAL A 14 -3.52 5.96 12.71
C VAL A 14 -2.31 6.27 11.82
N LEU A 15 -1.92 5.37 10.91
CA LEU A 15 -0.81 5.62 9.98
C LEU A 15 -1.16 6.74 9.02
N VAL A 16 -2.39 6.75 8.50
CA VAL A 16 -2.89 7.81 7.63
C VAL A 16 -2.89 9.15 8.36
N GLN A 17 -3.40 9.19 9.60
CA GLN A 17 -3.49 10.42 10.40
C GLN A 17 -2.11 11.00 10.73
N MET A 18 -1.14 10.14 11.07
CA MET A 18 0.19 10.59 11.47
C MET A 18 1.08 10.95 10.28
N TYR A 19 0.95 10.20 9.17
CA TYR A 19 1.96 10.16 8.11
C TYR A 19 1.44 10.43 6.70
N GLY A 20 0.13 10.42 6.44
CA GLY A 20 -0.45 10.46 5.08
C GLY A 20 0.19 11.50 4.16
N THR A 21 0.26 12.76 4.58
CA THR A 21 0.81 13.85 3.74
C THR A 21 2.32 14.07 3.89
N LYS A 22 3.02 13.24 4.66
CA LYS A 22 4.41 13.47 5.06
C LYS A 22 5.39 12.45 4.48
N VAL A 23 4.94 11.22 4.28
CA VAL A 23 5.84 10.14 3.87
C VAL A 23 5.93 10.03 2.36
N LYS A 24 7.17 9.86 1.89
CA LYS A 24 7.49 9.57 0.49
C LYS A 24 7.68 8.08 0.22
N SER A 25 8.10 7.32 1.23
CA SER A 25 8.27 5.87 1.11
C SER A 25 7.50 5.18 2.25
N LEU A 26 6.70 4.17 1.90
CA LEU A 26 5.88 3.38 2.81
C LEU A 26 6.08 1.90 2.55
N ASP A 27 6.59 1.20 3.55
CA ASP A 27 6.74 -0.25 3.53
C ASP A 27 5.70 -0.90 4.45
N LEU A 28 4.81 -1.69 3.86
CA LEU A 28 3.73 -2.45 4.49
C LEU A 28 3.93 -3.95 4.28
N SER A 29 5.15 -4.39 4.01
CA SER A 29 5.46 -5.79 3.71
C SER A 29 5.19 -6.72 4.90
N PHE A 30 5.05 -8.03 4.63
CA PHE A 30 4.82 -9.06 5.64
C PHE A 30 3.63 -8.79 6.56
N ASN A 31 2.54 -8.27 5.99
CA ASN A 31 1.26 -8.17 6.69
C ASN A 31 0.26 -9.15 6.06
N CYS A 32 -1.01 -9.03 6.44
CA CYS A 32 -2.10 -9.82 5.89
C CYS A 32 -3.05 -8.97 5.04
N LEU A 33 -2.55 -7.88 4.42
CA LEU A 33 -3.40 -6.92 3.71
C LEU A 33 -4.19 -7.61 2.60
N THR A 34 -5.50 -7.39 2.60
CA THR A 34 -6.43 -7.82 1.54
C THR A 34 -7.05 -6.64 0.80
N THR A 35 -6.73 -5.42 1.24
CA THR A 35 -7.25 -4.17 0.70
C THR A 35 -6.20 -3.05 0.82
N LEU A 36 -6.27 -2.09 -0.11
CA LEU A 36 -5.47 -0.86 -0.10
C LEU A 36 -6.30 0.37 0.30
N SER A 37 -7.49 0.19 0.87
CA SER A 37 -8.31 1.31 1.32
C SER A 37 -7.53 2.22 2.28
N GLY A 38 -7.53 3.53 1.99
CA GLY A 38 -6.80 4.55 2.74
C GLY A 38 -5.43 4.88 2.14
N VAL A 39 -4.94 4.12 1.15
CA VAL A 39 -3.66 4.42 0.49
C VAL A 39 -3.72 5.74 -0.29
N GLU A 40 -4.90 6.14 -0.77
CA GLU A 40 -5.12 7.41 -1.49
C GLU A 40 -4.83 8.65 -0.61
N LYS A 41 -4.76 8.47 0.71
CA LYS A 41 -4.43 9.54 1.66
C LYS A 41 -2.94 9.81 1.75
N PHE A 42 -2.10 8.95 1.15
CA PHE A 42 -0.66 9.13 1.08
C PHE A 42 -0.26 9.98 -0.14
N SER A 43 -0.66 11.25 -0.16
CA SER A 43 -0.58 12.12 -1.35
C SER A 43 0.84 12.43 -1.83
N SER A 44 1.83 12.29 -0.95
CA SER A 44 3.25 12.57 -1.25
C SER A 44 4.06 11.30 -1.50
N LEU A 45 3.39 10.15 -1.64
CA LEU A 45 4.04 8.86 -1.76
C LEU A 45 4.71 8.70 -3.12
N GLU A 46 5.99 8.36 -3.09
CA GLU A 46 6.88 8.08 -4.22
C GLU A 46 7.20 6.57 -4.30
N GLU A 47 7.19 5.86 -3.17
CA GLU A 47 7.46 4.43 -3.08
C GLU A 47 6.45 3.73 -2.15
N LEU A 48 5.86 2.64 -2.64
CA LEU A 48 4.96 1.77 -1.90
C LEU A 48 5.40 0.31 -2.02
N VAL A 49 5.79 -0.30 -0.91
CA VAL A 49 6.19 -1.70 -0.84
C VAL A 49 5.12 -2.50 -0.09
N LEU A 50 4.55 -3.50 -0.74
CA LEU A 50 3.44 -4.32 -0.25
C LEU A 50 3.78 -5.82 -0.30
N ASP A 51 5.05 -6.17 -0.26
CA ASP A 51 5.50 -7.53 -0.49
C ASP A 51 5.02 -8.48 0.62
N ASN A 52 4.77 -9.75 0.30
CA ASN A 52 4.30 -10.75 1.25
C ASN A 52 3.01 -10.32 1.99
N ASN A 53 1.98 -9.96 1.21
CA ASN A 53 0.63 -9.71 1.70
C ASN A 53 -0.37 -10.71 1.08
N ARG A 54 -1.67 -10.48 1.28
CA ARG A 54 -2.75 -11.32 0.75
C ARG A 54 -3.60 -10.58 -0.28
N LEU A 55 -3.00 -9.64 -0.99
CA LEU A 55 -3.67 -8.87 -2.03
C LEU A 55 -3.95 -9.78 -3.23
N SER A 56 -5.04 -9.53 -3.95
CA SER A 56 -5.41 -10.29 -5.15
C SER A 56 -5.89 -9.37 -6.27
N ASP A 57 -6.28 -9.93 -7.42
CA ASP A 57 -6.73 -9.16 -8.60
C ASP A 57 -7.96 -8.25 -8.35
N ASN A 58 -8.60 -8.37 -7.18
CA ASN A 58 -9.68 -7.52 -6.71
C ASN A 58 -9.21 -6.16 -6.15
N ILE A 59 -7.91 -5.97 -5.92
CA ILE A 59 -7.42 -4.71 -5.37
C ILE A 59 -7.51 -3.60 -6.40
N PHE A 60 -7.66 -2.40 -5.88
CA PHE A 60 -7.65 -1.17 -6.65
C PHE A 60 -6.53 -0.29 -6.12
N VAL A 61 -5.56 0.03 -6.97
CA VAL A 61 -4.54 1.03 -6.65
C VAL A 61 -5.10 2.39 -7.08
N PRO A 62 -5.44 3.29 -6.15
CA PRO A 62 -5.93 4.62 -6.50
C PRO A 62 -4.82 5.44 -7.18
N GLN A 63 -5.22 6.54 -7.80
CA GLN A 63 -4.27 7.47 -8.40
C GLN A 63 -3.34 8.03 -7.30
N LEU A 64 -2.05 7.73 -7.43
CA LEU A 64 -0.98 8.22 -6.56
C LEU A 64 -0.03 9.03 -7.44
N PRO A 65 -0.22 10.36 -7.55
CA PRO A 65 0.36 11.17 -8.63
C PRO A 65 1.89 11.24 -8.60
N ASN A 66 2.50 10.98 -7.43
CA ASN A 66 3.93 11.01 -7.24
C ASN A 66 4.57 9.62 -7.21
N LEU A 67 3.78 8.54 -7.31
CA LEU A 67 4.28 7.18 -7.12
C LEU A 67 5.15 6.75 -8.29
N GLN A 68 6.36 6.31 -7.98
CA GLN A 68 7.37 5.85 -8.93
C GLN A 68 7.65 4.36 -8.76
N ILE A 69 7.54 3.85 -7.53
CA ILE A 69 7.85 2.47 -7.19
C ILE A 69 6.63 1.83 -6.51
N LEU A 70 6.17 0.73 -7.09
CA LEU A 70 5.15 -0.14 -6.52
C LEU A 70 5.67 -1.57 -6.51
N SER A 71 5.87 -2.13 -5.32
CA SER A 71 6.26 -3.53 -5.14
C SER A 71 5.09 -4.34 -4.59
N LEU A 72 4.73 -5.43 -5.27
CA LEU A 72 3.62 -6.33 -4.94
C LEU A 72 4.06 -7.79 -4.87
N ASN A 73 5.36 -8.05 -4.67
CA ASN A 73 5.89 -9.41 -4.74
C ASN A 73 5.26 -10.31 -3.69
N LYS A 74 5.10 -11.60 -4.02
CA LYS A 74 4.53 -12.60 -3.10
C LYS A 74 3.16 -12.19 -2.54
N ASN A 75 2.33 -11.61 -3.40
CA ASN A 75 0.88 -11.51 -3.23
C ASN A 75 0.17 -12.54 -4.13
N ASN A 76 -1.15 -12.57 -4.10
CA ASN A 76 -1.97 -13.41 -4.99
C ASN A 76 -2.50 -12.60 -6.19
N VAL A 77 -1.67 -11.71 -6.73
CA VAL A 77 -2.01 -10.81 -7.84
C VAL A 77 -1.38 -11.34 -9.13
N SER A 78 -2.21 -11.61 -10.12
CA SER A 78 -1.82 -11.89 -11.50
C SER A 78 -2.04 -10.68 -12.41
N HIS A 79 -3.03 -9.84 -12.10
CA HIS A 79 -3.35 -8.62 -12.85
C HIS A 79 -3.57 -7.45 -11.89
N VAL A 80 -2.85 -6.35 -12.12
CA VAL A 80 -3.06 -5.11 -11.36
C VAL A 80 -3.95 -4.17 -12.17
N LYS A 81 -5.06 -3.74 -11.58
CA LYS A 81 -5.89 -2.65 -12.10
C LYS A 81 -5.44 -1.34 -11.46
N CYS A 82 -4.85 -0.47 -12.26
CA CYS A 82 -4.56 0.90 -11.89
C CYS A 82 -5.59 1.83 -12.54
N VAL A 83 -6.01 2.87 -11.82
CA VAL A 83 -6.71 4.00 -12.43
C VAL A 83 -5.73 5.14 -12.56
N LEU A 84 -5.52 5.53 -13.82
CA LEU A 84 -4.67 6.66 -14.22
C LEU A 84 -5.30 8.00 -13.84
#